data_AF-A0A7S1IW47-F1
#
_entry.id   AF-A0A7S1IW47-F1
#
_cell.length_a   1.000
_cell.length_b   1.000
_cell.length_c   1.000
_cell.angle_alpha   90.00
_cell.angle_beta   90.00
_cell.angle_gamma   90.00
#
_symmetry.space_group_name_H-M   'P 1'
#
loop_
_entity.id
_entity.type
_entity.pdbx_description
1 polymer ?
#
loop_
_entity_poly.entity_id
_entity_poly.type
_entity_poly.pdbx_seq_one_letter_code
_entity_poly.pdbx_strand_id
1 'polypeptide(L)'
;TVWKDKKNQIKLNIGGTSYETSIDTLTCDPESMLAAMFAGNFHVDTLEDGACFFDRDPKLFREILLYLRWLRDARSASDGDCGDNDYGPVQYCPMITEAEKDGLSR
;
A
#
# COMPACT_ATOMS: atom_id res chain seq x y z
N THR A 1 -6.21 16.09 -16.22
CA THR A 1 -5.86 14.66 -16.26
C THR A 1 -7.12 13.84 -16.01
N VAL A 2 -7.27 12.72 -16.71
CA VAL A 2 -8.54 11.95 -16.89
C VAL A 2 -9.09 11.31 -15.60
N TRP A 3 -8.42 11.51 -14.46
CA TRP A 3 -8.67 10.79 -13.21
C TRP A 3 -9.42 11.59 -12.16
N LYS A 4 -9.78 12.86 -12.43
CA LYS A 4 -10.38 13.72 -11.41
C LYS A 4 -11.80 13.33 -10.97
N ASP A 5 -12.51 12.46 -11.70
CA ASP A 5 -13.90 12.07 -11.38
C ASP A 5 -14.19 10.56 -11.39
N LYS A 6 -13.17 9.69 -11.42
CA LYS A 6 -13.37 8.25 -11.31
C LYS A 6 -13.15 7.83 -9.86
N LYS A 7 -14.03 6.95 -9.35
CA LYS A 7 -13.78 6.12 -8.15
C LYS A 7 -12.28 5.89 -8.08
N ASN A 8 -11.65 6.28 -6.98
CA ASN A 8 -10.20 6.26 -6.82
C ASN A 8 -9.60 4.84 -6.83
N GLN A 9 -10.30 3.87 -7.41
CA GLN A 9 -10.01 2.46 -7.50
C GLN A 9 -9.31 2.15 -8.81
N ILE A 10 -8.35 1.23 -8.74
CA ILE A 10 -7.58 0.74 -9.87
C ILE A 10 -7.49 -0.78 -9.81
N LYS A 11 -7.51 -1.40 -11.00
CA LYS A 11 -7.28 -2.83 -11.18
C LYS A 11 -5.82 -3.08 -11.52
N LEU A 12 -5.24 -4.08 -10.88
CA LEU A 12 -3.87 -4.51 -11.11
C LEU A 12 -3.90 -6.01 -11.49
N ASN A 13 -3.11 -6.40 -12.47
CA ASN A 13 -2.83 -7.79 -12.78
C ASN A 13 -1.36 -8.07 -12.45
N ILE A 14 -1.12 -8.88 -11.42
CA ILE A 14 0.22 -9.19 -10.92
C ILE A 14 0.53 -10.65 -11.23
N GLY A 15 1.40 -10.91 -12.20
CA GLY A 15 1.79 -12.27 -12.59
C GLY A 15 0.59 -13.15 -12.99
N GLY A 16 -0.50 -12.57 -13.51
CA GLY A 16 -1.75 -13.27 -13.85
C GLY A 16 -2.83 -13.24 -12.77
N THR A 17 -2.57 -12.66 -11.60
CA THR A 17 -3.56 -12.55 -10.49
C THR A 17 -4.13 -11.15 -10.40
N SER A 18 -5.45 -11.03 -10.37
CA SER A 18 -6.15 -9.75 -10.27
C SER A 18 -6.24 -9.22 -8.83
N TYR A 19 -5.94 -7.94 -8.67
CA TYR A 19 -6.10 -7.18 -7.43
C TYR A 19 -6.88 -5.89 -7.70
N GLU A 20 -7.59 -5.41 -6.68
CA GLU A 20 -8.19 -4.08 -6.68
C GLU A 20 -7.69 -3.28 -5.47
N THR A 21 -7.35 -2.02 -5.70
CA THR A 21 -6.87 -1.09 -4.67
C THR A 21 -7.21 0.36 -5.07
N SER A 22 -6.73 1.36 -4.32
CA SER A 22 -6.88 2.77 -4.68
C SER A 22 -5.58 3.46 -5.09
N ILE A 23 -5.66 4.54 -5.88
CA ILE A 23 -4.49 5.37 -6.17
C ILE A 23 -3.92 5.92 -4.85
N ASP A 24 -4.77 6.37 -3.91
CA ASP A 24 -4.30 6.85 -2.60
C ASP A 24 -3.43 5.82 -1.87
N THR A 25 -3.78 4.53 -1.99
CA THR A 25 -2.98 3.46 -1.39
C THR A 25 -1.63 3.34 -2.09
N LEU A 26 -1.61 3.36 -3.42
CA LEU A 26 -0.37 3.23 -4.21
C LEU A 26 0.53 4.47 -4.11
N THR A 27 -0.03 5.62 -3.79
CA THR A 27 0.68 6.90 -3.68
C THR A 27 0.90 7.36 -2.23
N CYS A 28 0.54 6.55 -1.22
CA CYS A 28 0.66 6.94 0.19
C CYS A 28 2.10 7.09 0.68
N ASP A 29 3.07 6.50 -0.03
CA ASP A 29 4.50 6.68 0.18
C ASP A 29 5.10 7.42 -1.04
N PRO A 30 5.27 8.76 -0.98
CA PRO A 30 5.71 9.57 -2.11
C PRO A 30 7.05 9.18 -2.72
N GLU A 31 7.93 8.57 -1.92
CA GLU A 31 9.27 8.14 -2.36
C GLU A 31 9.25 6.75 -3.04
N SER A 32 8.11 6.05 -2.98
CA SER A 32 7.99 4.72 -3.58
C SER A 32 7.87 4.78 -5.10
N MET A 33 8.39 3.75 -5.77
CA MET A 33 8.23 3.58 -7.22
C MET A 33 6.74 3.56 -7.63
N LEU A 34 5.88 2.94 -6.82
CA LEU A 34 4.44 2.89 -7.10
C LEU A 34 3.82 4.29 -7.05
N ALA A 35 4.22 5.13 -6.09
CA ALA A 35 3.77 6.51 -6.06
C ALA A 35 4.20 7.27 -7.29
N ALA A 36 5.46 7.14 -7.72
CA ALA A 36 5.94 7.76 -8.94
C ALA A 36 5.11 7.32 -10.16
N MET A 37 4.86 6.02 -10.32
CA MET A 37 4.07 5.46 -11.42
C MET A 37 2.63 6.00 -11.46
N PHE A 38 1.97 6.08 -10.30
CA PHE A 38 0.56 6.42 -10.21
C PHE A 38 0.27 7.91 -9.92
N ALA A 39 1.31 8.73 -9.66
CA ALA A 39 1.20 10.19 -9.56
C ALA A 39 0.98 10.90 -10.90
N GLY A 40 0.93 10.14 -12.02
CA GLY A 40 0.57 10.66 -13.35
C GLY A 40 1.75 10.98 -14.27
N ASN A 41 2.97 10.60 -13.89
CA ASN A 41 4.18 10.85 -14.68
C ASN A 41 4.62 9.66 -15.54
N PHE A 42 3.92 8.52 -15.47
CA PHE A 42 4.27 7.32 -16.22
C PHE A 42 3.09 6.83 -17.06
N HIS A 43 3.37 6.42 -18.29
CA HIS A 43 2.45 5.63 -19.09
C HIS A 43 2.52 4.19 -18.58
N VAL A 44 1.42 3.69 -18.02
CA VAL A 44 1.30 2.30 -17.59
C VAL A 44 0.41 1.59 -18.60
N ASP A 45 0.97 0.62 -19.29
CA ASP A 45 0.20 -0.21 -20.22
C ASP A 45 -0.87 -0.97 -19.45
N THR A 46 -2.10 -0.90 -19.96
CA THR A 46 -3.25 -1.62 -19.41
C THR A 46 -3.69 -2.73 -20.34
N LEU A 47 -4.15 -3.84 -19.75
CA LEU A 47 -4.83 -4.92 -20.47
C LEU A 47 -6.20 -4.47 -21.00
N GLU A 48 -6.86 -5.32 -21.79
CA GLU A 48 -8.18 -5.04 -22.39
C GLU A 48 -9.26 -4.68 -21.36
N ASP A 49 -9.16 -5.23 -20.14
CA ASP A 49 -10.08 -4.96 -19.04
C ASP A 49 -9.74 -3.70 -18.22
N GLY A 50 -8.69 -2.98 -18.63
CA GLY A 50 -8.18 -1.78 -17.98
C GLY A 50 -7.25 -2.04 -16.79
N ALA A 51 -6.86 -3.28 -16.52
CA ALA A 51 -5.92 -3.59 -15.43
C ALA A 51 -4.46 -3.27 -15.83
N CYS A 52 -3.71 -2.67 -14.91
CA CYS A 52 -2.27 -2.47 -15.09
C CYS A 52 -1.52 -3.79 -14.86
N PHE A 53 -0.71 -4.22 -15.82
CA PHE A 53 0.04 -5.48 -15.69
C PHE A 53 1.41 -5.28 -15.02
N PHE A 54 1.74 -6.16 -14.08
CA PHE A 54 3.05 -6.25 -13.44
C PHE A 54 3.56 -7.68 -13.53
N ASP A 55 4.75 -7.82 -14.10
CA ASP A 55 5.46 -9.10 -14.18
C ASP A 55 6.18 -9.40 -12.85
N ARG A 56 5.39 -9.67 -11.80
CA ARG A 56 5.86 -9.91 -10.43
C ARG A 56 5.08 -11.04 -9.77
N ASP A 57 5.64 -11.59 -8.70
CA ASP A 57 4.97 -12.62 -7.89
C ASP A 57 3.76 -12.01 -7.14
N PRO A 58 2.55 -12.61 -7.28
CA PRO A 58 1.35 -12.07 -6.67
C PRO A 58 1.33 -12.16 -5.13
N LYS A 59 1.95 -13.20 -4.54
CA LYS A 59 1.99 -13.36 -3.08
C LYS A 59 2.86 -12.29 -2.44
N LEU A 60 4.03 -12.01 -3.01
CA LEU A 60 4.89 -10.93 -2.54
C LEU A 60 4.23 -9.56 -2.72
N PHE A 61 3.55 -9.34 -3.85
CA PHE A 61 2.86 -8.07 -4.09
C PHE A 61 1.68 -7.83 -3.13
N ARG A 62 1.01 -8.90 -2.69
CA ARG A 62 -0.02 -8.80 -1.64
C ARG A 62 0.53 -8.18 -0.37
N GLU A 63 1.73 -8.58 0.06
CA GLU A 63 2.36 -8.02 1.26
C GLU A 63 2.69 -6.54 1.09
N ILE A 64 3.13 -6.12 -0.10
CA ILE A 64 3.33 -4.70 -0.43
C ILE A 64 2.02 -3.93 -0.32
N LEU A 65 0.91 -4.45 -0.88
CA LEU A 65 -0.39 -3.81 -0.79
C LEU A 65 -0.90 -3.71 0.67
N LEU A 66 -0.67 -4.74 1.49
CA LEU A 66 -1.02 -4.71 2.91
C LEU A 66 -0.22 -3.64 3.66
N TYR A 67 1.09 -3.58 3.42
CA TYR A 67 1.96 -2.55 3.99
C TYR A 67 1.49 -1.14 3.64
N LEU A 68 1.20 -0.86 2.37
CA LEU A 68 0.75 0.47 1.94
C LEU A 68 -0.62 0.85 2.51
N ARG A 69 -1.54 -0.10 2.67
CA ARG A 69 -2.84 0.16 3.32
C ARG A 69 -2.67 0.54 4.78
N TRP A 70 -1.83 -0.22 5.51
CA TRP A 70 -1.51 0.09 6.90
C TRP A 70 -0.83 1.46 7.02
N LEU A 71 0.15 1.77 6.16
CA LEU A 71 0.86 3.04 6.18
C LEU A 71 -0.08 4.23 5.97
N ARG A 72 -0.99 4.12 4.99
CA ARG A 72 -2.03 5.14 4.73
C ARG A 72 -2.88 5.37 5.98
N ASP A 73 -3.38 4.30 6.59
CA ASP A 73 -4.28 4.38 7.74
C ASP A 73 -3.56 4.96 8.96
N ALA A 74 -2.28 4.60 9.17
CA ALA A 74 -1.44 5.16 10.24
C ALA A 74 -1.19 6.67 10.07
N ARG A 75 -1.01 7.15 8.83
CA ARG A 75 -0.86 8.59 8.54
C ARG A 75 -2.15 9.38 8.75
N SER A 76 -3.30 8.78 8.44
CA SER A 76 -4.59 9.42 8.72
C SER A 76 -4.88 9.55 10.23
N ALA A 77 -4.24 8.73 11.06
CA ALA A 77 -4.34 8.82 12.51
C ALA A 77 -3.48 9.94 13.12
N SER A 78 -2.38 10.36 12.46
CA SER A 78 -1.51 11.44 12.96
C SER A 78 -2.04 12.85 12.66
N ASP A 79 -2.92 12.99 11.68
CA ASP A 79 -3.52 14.28 11.30
C ASP A 79 -4.80 14.61 12.11
N GLY A 80 -5.22 13.68 12.98
CA GLY A 80 -6.27 13.91 13.98
C GLY A 80 -5.68 14.51 15.25
N ASP A 81 -5.79 15.83 15.38
CA ASP A 81 -5.54 16.60 16.61
C ASP A 81 -6.00 15.85 17.87
N CYS A 82 -5.05 15.46 18.71
CA CYS A 82 -5.30 15.29 20.13
C CYS A 82 -4.30 16.18 20.88
N GLY A 83 -4.83 17.23 21.50
CA GLY A 83 -4.07 18.05 22.42
C GLY A 83 -3.35 17.22 23.48
N ASP A 84 -2.11 17.61 23.74
CA ASP A 84 -1.32 17.35 24.95
C ASP A 84 -1.62 16.03 25.69
N ASN A 85 -1.41 14.89 25.04
CA ASN A 85 -1.20 13.65 25.78
C ASN A 85 0.09 12.95 25.31
N ASP A 86 1.00 12.84 26.28
CA ASP A 86 2.36 12.28 26.27
C ASP A 86 2.44 10.77 25.94
N TYR A 87 1.78 10.30 24.89
CA TYR A 87 1.96 8.96 24.34
C TYR A 87 2.41 9.08 22.87
N GLY A 88 3.71 8.89 22.67
CA GLY A 88 4.42 9.06 21.39
C GLY A 88 3.97 8.12 20.25
N PRO A 89 4.60 8.26 19.06
CA PRO A 89 4.17 7.58 17.84
C PRO A 89 4.17 6.07 18.02
N VAL A 90 3.02 5.47 17.69
CA VAL A 90 2.74 4.04 17.70
C VAL A 90 3.87 3.25 17.02
N GLN A 91 4.79 2.72 17.82
CA GLN A 91 5.66 1.64 17.38
C GLN A 91 4.81 0.38 17.28
N TYR A 92 4.58 -0.12 16.06
CA TYR A 92 4.92 -1.49 15.64
C TYR A 92 4.17 -1.91 14.36
N CYS A 93 4.90 -2.61 13.49
CA CYS A 93 4.48 -3.18 12.21
C CYS A 93 3.94 -4.61 12.44
N PRO A 94 2.72 -4.98 11.99
CA PRO A 94 2.15 -6.28 12.30
C PRO A 94 2.48 -7.29 11.20
N MET A 95 3.70 -7.86 11.17
CA MET A 95 3.98 -9.16 10.53
C MET A 95 5.31 -9.76 11.06
N ILE A 96 5.43 -9.87 12.38
CA ILE A 96 6.07 -11.01 13.04
C ILE A 96 5.31 -11.15 14.34
N THR A 97 4.40 -12.12 14.39
CA THR A 97 3.69 -12.47 15.61
C THR A 97 4.72 -12.83 16.68
N GLU A 98 4.36 -12.63 17.94
CA GLU A 98 5.14 -12.93 19.14
C GLU A 98 5.40 -14.45 19.35
N ALA A 99 5.53 -15.23 18.26
CA ALA A 99 5.66 -16.69 18.28
C ALA A 99 7.11 -17.21 18.31
N GLU A 100 8.13 -16.35 18.32
CA GLU A 100 9.55 -16.78 18.37
C GLU A 100 10.33 -16.28 19.59
N LYS A 101 9.65 -15.84 20.67
CA LYS A 101 10.34 -15.45 21.92
C LYS A 101 10.45 -16.55 22.98
N ASP A 102 9.79 -17.70 22.81
CA ASP A 102 9.81 -18.79 23.81
C ASP A 102 10.57 -20.05 23.34
N GLY A 103 11.42 -19.95 22.31
CA GLY A 103 11.95 -21.15 21.62
C GLY A 103 13.46 -21.32 21.51
N LEU A 104 14.30 -20.38 21.94
CA LEU A 104 15.76 -20.56 21.86
C LEU A 104 16.51 -20.05 23.09
N SER A 105 16.33 -20.79 24.17
CA SER A 105 17.30 -20.85 25.26
C SER A 105 17.31 -22.27 25.81
N ARG A 106 18.42 -22.98 25.52
CA ARG A 106 18.83 -24.35 25.89
C ARG A 106 18.51 -25.44 24.88
#